data_AF-A0A645GX01-F1
#
_entry.id   AF-A0A645GX01-F1
#
_cell.length_a   1.000
_cell.length_b   1.000
_cell.length_c   1.000
_cell.angle_alpha   90.00
_cell.angle_beta   90.00
_cell.angle_gamma   90.00
#
_symmetry.space_group_name_H-M   'P 1'
#
loop_
_entity.id
_entity.type
_entity.pdbx_description
1 polymer ?
#
loop_
_entity_poly.entity_id
_entity_poly.type
_entity_poly.pdbx_seq_one_letter_code
_entity_poly.pdbx_strand_id
1 'polypeptide(L)'
;MALLKGESTKGFSHDEFMGYEVENGLGCFMDESVMEMMDILSEEQLEKYEKKVKEQVRKNECSCADITIDKKSGGNIIVFASGWNQGTFPTYYGYDKNNKLSRLVTDFMVIEK
;
A
#
# COMPACT_ATOMS: atom_id res chain seq x y z
N MET A 1 15.03 1.03 -0.09
CA MET A 1 13.86 0.15 0.11
C MET A 1 13.20 0.55 1.42
N ALA A 2 11.88 0.45 1.50
CA ALA A 2 11.12 0.64 2.73
C ALA A 2 11.14 -0.70 3.48
N LEU A 3 12.10 -0.84 4.40
CA LEU A 3 12.34 -2.06 5.17
C LEU A 3 11.71 -1.93 6.56
N LEU A 4 11.19 -3.03 7.07
CA LEU A 4 10.76 -3.16 8.46
C LEU A 4 11.98 -3.31 9.39
N LYS A 5 11.72 -3.15 10.68
CA LYS A 5 12.77 -3.28 11.69
C LYS A 5 13.35 -4.70 11.69
N GLY A 6 14.65 -4.80 11.41
CA GLY A 6 15.38 -6.07 11.36
C GLY A 6 15.60 -6.60 9.95
N GLU A 7 14.92 -6.05 8.94
CA GLU A 7 15.14 -6.38 7.54
C GLU A 7 16.39 -5.69 6.99
N SER A 8 16.99 -6.29 5.97
CA SER A 8 18.21 -5.80 5.34
C SER A 8 18.28 -6.27 3.90
N THR A 9 18.69 -5.37 2.99
CA THR A 9 18.99 -5.73 1.59
C THR A 9 20.42 -6.26 1.41
N LYS A 10 21.15 -6.51 2.51
CA LYS A 10 22.53 -6.99 2.43
C LYS A 10 22.57 -8.38 1.81
N GLY A 11 23.25 -8.50 0.67
CA GLY A 11 23.40 -9.76 -0.05
C GLY A 11 22.44 -9.91 -1.22
N PHE A 12 21.51 -8.97 -1.42
CA PHE A 12 20.63 -8.99 -2.58
C PHE A 12 21.42 -8.78 -3.88
N SER A 13 21.08 -9.55 -4.90
CA SER A 13 21.45 -9.25 -6.29
C SER A 13 20.71 -8.01 -6.80
N HIS A 14 21.01 -7.60 -8.03
CA HIS A 14 20.43 -6.39 -8.63
C HIS A 14 18.91 -6.44 -8.82
N ASP A 15 18.37 -7.64 -8.96
CA ASP A 15 16.99 -7.98 -9.25
C ASP A 15 16.24 -8.55 -8.03
N GLU A 16 16.91 -8.69 -6.88
CA GLU A 16 16.31 -9.15 -5.63
C GLU A 16 15.78 -7.98 -4.80
N PHE A 17 14.62 -8.21 -4.18
CA PHE A 17 13.96 -7.20 -3.36
C PHE A 17 13.05 -7.80 -2.29
N MET A 18 12.74 -6.98 -1.29
CA MET A 18 11.61 -7.18 -0.38
C MET A 18 10.48 -6.27 -0.82
N GLY A 19 9.25 -6.76 -0.69
CA GLY A 19 8.06 -6.07 -1.16
C GLY A 19 6.82 -6.51 -0.43
N TYR A 20 5.70 -5.91 -0.79
CA TYR A 20 4.38 -6.35 -0.33
C TYR A 20 3.61 -6.96 -1.49
N GLU A 21 2.67 -7.83 -1.15
CA GLU A 21 1.81 -8.49 -2.11
C GLU A 21 0.71 -7.57 -2.63
N VAL A 22 0.50 -7.65 -3.93
CA VAL A 22 -0.60 -6.99 -4.63
C VAL A 22 -1.45 -8.08 -5.25
N GLU A 23 -2.68 -8.16 -4.78
CA GLU A 23 -3.69 -9.07 -5.30
C GLU A 23 -4.87 -8.29 -5.89
N ASN A 24 -5.54 -8.91 -6.86
CA ASN A 24 -6.72 -8.33 -7.50
C ASN A 24 -6.52 -6.93 -8.10
N GLY A 25 -5.27 -6.57 -8.44
CA GLY A 25 -4.91 -5.29 -9.05
C GLY A 25 -4.96 -4.09 -8.10
N LEU A 26 -5.00 -4.32 -6.78
CA LEU A 26 -5.02 -3.25 -5.77
C LEU A 26 -3.86 -3.43 -4.78
N GLY A 27 -3.06 -2.37 -4.63
CA GLY A 27 -2.11 -2.22 -3.54
C GLY A 27 -2.63 -1.25 -2.49
N CYS A 28 -2.12 -1.34 -1.26
CA CYS A 28 -2.46 -0.37 -0.23
C CYS A 28 -1.35 -0.11 0.78
N PHE A 29 -1.42 1.05 1.42
CA PHE A 29 -0.62 1.42 2.57
C PHE A 29 -1.53 1.75 3.75
N MET A 30 -1.12 1.30 4.93
CA MET A 30 -1.79 1.58 6.19
C MET A 30 -0.79 1.52 7.34
N ASP A 31 -1.13 2.14 8.47
CA ASP A 31 -0.39 1.98 9.71
C ASP A 31 -0.71 0.63 10.36
N GLU A 32 0.23 0.10 11.15
CA GLU A 32 0.08 -1.18 11.88
C GLU A 32 -1.19 -1.19 12.77
N SER A 33 -1.50 -0.08 13.45
CA SER A 33 -2.72 0.03 14.26
C SER A 33 -4.01 -0.08 13.42
N VAL A 34 -3.97 0.29 12.14
CA VAL A 34 -5.13 0.16 11.25
C VAL A 34 -5.33 -1.30 10.86
N MET A 35 -4.25 -2.06 10.68
CA MET A 35 -4.31 -3.51 10.45
C MET A 35 -5.00 -4.21 11.64
N GLU A 36 -4.56 -3.93 12.87
CA GLU A 36 -5.18 -4.49 14.09
C GLU A 36 -6.69 -4.17 14.19
N MET A 37 -7.09 -2.98 13.74
CA MET A 37 -8.50 -2.59 13.69
C MET A 37 -9.29 -3.34 12.62
N MET A 38 -8.68 -3.64 11.47
CA MET A 38 -9.33 -4.41 10.41
C MET A 38 -9.59 -5.86 10.83
N ASP A 39 -8.67 -6.47 11.58
CA ASP A 39 -8.76 -7.85 12.05
C ASP A 39 -9.97 -8.13 12.96
N ILE A 40 -10.53 -7.08 13.57
CA ILE A 40 -11.70 -7.18 14.46
C ILE A 40 -13.01 -6.75 13.80
N LEU A 41 -13.00 -6.38 12.52
CA LEU A 41 -14.23 -6.01 11.79
C LEU A 41 -15.11 -7.24 11.57
N SER A 42 -16.43 -7.04 11.67
CA SER A 42 -17.39 -8.08 11.26
C SER A 42 -17.40 -8.26 9.74
N GLU A 43 -17.87 -9.42 9.27
CA GLU A 43 -18.05 -9.69 7.84
C GLU A 43 -18.87 -8.59 7.13
N GLU A 44 -19.97 -8.13 7.75
CA GLU A 44 -20.80 -7.04 7.19
C GLU A 44 -20.02 -5.72 7.08
N GLN A 45 -19.12 -5.44 8.03
CA GLN A 45 -18.26 -4.26 7.97
C GLN A 45 -17.20 -4.38 6.87
N LEU A 46 -16.61 -5.58 6.71
CA LEU A 46 -15.65 -5.88 5.65
C LEU A 46 -16.28 -5.76 4.26
N GLU A 47 -17.49 -6.29 4.05
CA GLU A 47 -18.21 -6.14 2.78
C GLU A 47 -18.51 -4.67 2.43
N LYS A 48 -18.96 -3.89 3.42
CA LYS A 48 -19.17 -2.44 3.25
C LYS A 48 -17.88 -1.72 2.91
N TYR A 49 -16.78 -2.10 3.57
CA TYR A 49 -15.46 -1.56 3.30
C TYR A 49 -15.00 -1.88 1.87
N GLU A 50 -15.06 -3.14 1.44
CA GLU A 50 -14.68 -3.54 0.08
C GLU A 50 -15.47 -2.79 -0.99
N LYS A 51 -16.79 -2.66 -0.79
CA LYS A 51 -17.63 -1.89 -1.71
C LYS A 51 -17.20 -0.43 -1.78
N LYS A 52 -16.91 0.19 -0.63
CA LYS A 52 -16.41 1.56 -0.56
C LYS A 52 -15.07 1.72 -1.28
N VAL A 53 -14.12 0.79 -1.09
CA VAL A 53 -12.84 0.77 -1.80
C VAL A 53 -13.06 0.74 -3.31
N LYS A 54 -13.85 -0.23 -3.80
CA LYS A 54 -14.14 -0.40 -5.24
C LYS A 54 -14.77 0.85 -5.84
N GLU A 55 -15.71 1.48 -5.13
CA GLU A 55 -16.39 2.70 -5.60
C GLU A 55 -15.46 3.91 -5.64
N GLN A 56 -14.66 4.13 -4.60
CA GLN A 56 -13.79 5.32 -4.49
C GLN A 56 -12.61 5.24 -5.47
N VAL A 57 -11.96 4.08 -5.55
CA VAL A 57 -10.85 3.85 -6.49
C VAL A 57 -11.32 4.07 -7.94
N ARG A 58 -12.49 3.52 -8.32
CA ARG A 58 -13.02 3.69 -9.69
C ARG A 58 -13.43 5.11 -10.06
N LYS A 59 -13.83 5.93 -9.08
CA LYS A 59 -14.25 7.32 -9.31
C LYS A 59 -13.08 8.29 -9.39
N ASN A 60 -11.91 7.90 -8.87
CA ASN A 60 -10.74 8.75 -8.83
C ASN A 60 -9.95 8.68 -10.16
N GLU A 61 -9.53 9.83 -10.68
CA GLU A 61 -8.80 9.92 -11.95
C GLU A 61 -7.47 9.14 -11.95
N CYS A 62 -6.81 9.05 -10.79
CA CYS A 62 -5.57 8.31 -10.59
C CYS A 62 -5.81 6.88 -10.11
N SER A 63 -7.05 6.40 -10.08
CA SER A 63 -7.40 5.08 -9.54
C SER A 63 -6.84 4.84 -8.14
N CYS A 64 -6.93 5.86 -7.27
CA CYS A 64 -6.51 5.79 -5.89
C CYS A 64 -7.60 6.34 -4.94
N ALA A 65 -7.53 5.95 -3.66
CA ALA A 65 -8.47 6.40 -2.66
C ALA A 65 -7.82 6.47 -1.27
N ASP A 66 -8.23 7.48 -0.51
CA ASP A 66 -8.00 7.58 0.93
C ASP A 66 -9.28 7.11 1.64
N ILE A 67 -9.21 5.96 2.31
CA ILE A 67 -10.35 5.32 2.95
C ILE A 67 -10.17 5.36 4.46
N THR A 68 -10.89 6.27 5.13
CA THR A 68 -11.00 6.23 6.60
C THR A 68 -11.72 4.95 7.05
N ILE A 69 -11.06 4.21 7.95
CA ILE A 69 -11.55 2.97 8.58
C ILE A 69 -12.17 3.28 9.93
N ASP A 70 -11.48 4.11 10.72
CA ASP A 70 -11.98 4.55 12.03
C ASP A 70 -11.98 6.07 12.11
N LYS A 71 -13.18 6.64 12.27
CA LYS A 71 -13.35 8.09 12.41
C LYS A 71 -12.84 8.61 13.75
N LYS A 72 -12.76 7.75 14.78
CA LYS A 72 -12.37 8.16 16.12
C LYS A 72 -10.86 8.37 16.23
N SER A 73 -10.06 7.41 15.75
CA SER A 73 -8.60 7.54 15.65
C SER A 73 -8.16 8.35 14.44
N GLY A 74 -8.99 8.43 13.39
CA GLY A 74 -8.61 8.98 12.09
C GLY A 74 -7.83 7.99 11.22
N GLY A 75 -7.71 6.73 11.64
CA GLY A 75 -7.00 5.68 10.90
C GLY A 75 -7.60 5.46 9.51
N ASN A 76 -6.72 5.42 8.51
CA ASN A 76 -7.09 5.30 7.10
C ASN A 76 -6.19 4.31 6.35
N ILE A 77 -6.62 3.99 5.13
CA ILE A 77 -5.89 3.17 4.18
C ILE A 77 -5.81 3.94 2.87
N ILE A 78 -4.60 4.04 2.33
CA ILE A 78 -4.39 4.56 0.98
C ILE A 78 -4.38 3.38 0.03
N VAL A 79 -5.40 3.27 -0.83
CA VAL A 79 -5.54 2.20 -1.82
C VAL A 79 -5.27 2.74 -3.21
N PHE A 80 -4.59 1.98 -4.06
CA PHE A 80 -4.29 2.38 -5.43
C PHE A 80 -4.25 1.17 -6.36
N ALA A 81 -4.68 1.39 -7.60
CA ALA A 81 -4.62 0.35 -8.63
C ALA A 81 -3.17 0.12 -9.07
N SER A 82 -2.76 -1.14 -9.15
CA SER A 82 -1.48 -1.56 -9.76
C SER A 82 -1.55 -1.72 -11.27
N GLY A 83 -2.73 -1.50 -11.87
CA GLY A 83 -3.00 -1.79 -13.26
C GLY A 83 -3.17 -3.28 -13.50
N TRP A 84 -2.40 -3.84 -14.44
CA TRP A 84 -2.47 -5.26 -14.82
C TRP A 84 -1.56 -6.17 -13.97
N ASN A 85 -0.71 -5.58 -13.13
CA ASN A 85 0.32 -6.31 -12.40
C ASN A 85 -0.20 -6.83 -11.05
N GLN A 86 0.13 -8.08 -10.76
CA GLN A 86 -0.10 -8.78 -9.50
C GLN A 86 1.19 -9.50 -9.09
N GLY A 87 1.36 -9.73 -7.78
CA GLY A 87 2.57 -10.32 -7.22
C GLY A 87 3.20 -9.44 -6.15
N THR A 88 4.48 -9.69 -5.85
CA THR A 88 5.22 -8.94 -4.84
C THR A 88 6.00 -7.80 -5.50
N PHE A 89 5.85 -6.58 -4.97
CA PHE A 89 6.50 -5.38 -5.53
C PHE A 89 7.29 -4.62 -4.49
N PRO A 90 8.48 -4.09 -4.85
CA PRO A 90 9.31 -3.35 -3.92
C PRO A 90 8.75 -1.96 -3.66
N THR A 91 8.90 -1.54 -2.40
CA THR A 91 8.54 -0.20 -1.96
C THR A 91 9.78 0.56 -1.50
N TYR A 92 9.81 1.87 -1.72
CA TYR A 92 10.94 2.74 -1.41
C TYR A 92 10.50 3.98 -0.65
N TYR A 93 11.29 4.37 0.35
CA TYR A 93 11.20 5.68 0.97
C TYR A 93 11.86 6.74 0.09
N GLY A 94 11.12 7.79 -0.24
CA GLY A 94 11.63 9.00 -0.87
C GLY A 94 11.87 10.09 0.17
N TYR A 95 13.05 10.71 0.14
CA TYR A 95 13.46 11.78 1.05
C TYR A 95 13.50 13.12 0.31
N ASP A 96 13.14 14.20 1.00
CA ASP A 96 13.27 15.55 0.47
C ASP A 96 14.73 16.06 0.51
N LYS A 97 14.95 17.29 0.03
CA LYS A 97 16.29 17.92 0.02
C LYS A 97 16.92 18.11 1.41
N ASN A 98 16.13 18.00 2.48
CA ASN A 98 16.57 18.12 3.87
C ASN A 98 16.67 16.74 4.54
N ASN A 99 16.64 15.65 3.76
CA ASN A 99 16.67 14.27 4.23
C ASN A 99 15.48 13.89 5.14
N LYS A 100 14.33 14.56 4.98
CA LYS A 100 13.08 14.19 5.66
C LYS A 100 12.29 13.22 4.78
N LEU A 101 11.74 12.17 5.39
CA LEU A 101 10.83 11.26 4.70
C LEU A 101 9.66 12.05 4.10
N SER A 102 9.45 11.90 2.79
CA SER A 102 8.46 12.67 2.04
C SER A 102 7.53 11.79 1.20
N ARG A 103 7.94 10.57 0.84
CA ARG A 103 7.16 9.70 -0.06
C ARG A 103 7.36 8.22 0.27
N LEU A 104 6.34 7.45 -0.04
CA LEU A 104 6.39 6.00 -0.24
C LEU A 104 6.08 5.74 -1.72
N VAL A 105 6.91 4.94 -2.37
CA VAL A 105 6.79 4.65 -3.80
C VAL A 105 6.89 3.14 -4.00
N THR A 106 5.86 2.54 -4.58
CA THR A 106 5.92 1.17 -5.10
C THR A 106 6.37 1.22 -6.55
N ASP A 107 7.37 0.43 -6.91
CA ASP A 107 7.71 0.18 -8.31
C ASP A 107 6.98 -1.07 -8.79
N PHE A 108 5.97 -0.87 -9.65
CA PHE A 108 5.21 -1.97 -10.24
C PHE A 108 5.93 -2.69 -11.38
N MET A 109 7.20 -2.34 -11.66
CA MET A 109 8.03 -2.97 -12.69
C MET A 109 7.38 -2.95 -14.09
N VAL A 110 6.68 -1.85 -14.39
CA VAL A 110 5.94 -1.68 -15.66
C VAL A 110 6.83 -1.25 -16.83
N ILE A 111 8.05 -0.78 -16.55
CA ILE A 111 9.03 -0.36 -17.54
C ILE A 111 10.21 -1.34 -17.47
N GLU A 112 10.49 -2.03 -18.57
CA GLU A 112 11.70 -2.84 -18.71
C GLU A 112 12.94 -1.92 -18.75
N LYS A 113 14.04 -2.39 -18.16
CA LYS A 113 15.33 -1.68 -18.20
C LYS A 113 16.03 -1.83 -19.55
#